data_AF-A0AAD6K965-F1
#
_entry.id   AF-A0AAD6K965-F1
#
_cell.length_a   1.000
_cell.length_b   1.000
_cell.length_c   1.000
_cell.angle_alpha   90.00
_cell.angle_beta   90.00
_cell.angle_gamma   90.00
#
_symmetry.space_group_name_H-M   'P 1'
#
loop_
_entity.id
_entity.type
_entity.pdbx_description
1 polymer ?
#
loop_
_entity_poly.entity_id
_entity_poly.type
_entity_poly.pdbx_seq_one_letter_code
_entity_poly.pdbx_strand_id
1 'polypeptide(L)'
;MGCIAAIQCAITVILLVSTTVSSNDKSRIPADPSSLNTWFRDNVKPLASRKGTLDPALEAAEAKRRTIKVRRDGSGEFKTLKDAIKSIPTGNTERVIVDIGPGEYIEKLKIERGQSFVTFRGSPGNMPTLSFAGTARKYGTVYSATLEVEADYFVAANIIIKNSSPMPTGHLVGEQAVALNIVGDKAAFYNCRFLGFQDTLCDHRGRHLFKDCYIEGTVDYIFGNGKSLYLGTKLQVIADAKGISSQLTQETTREKIVDSRSVFFGEYKCDGAGANTAARAKSSKKLTDDQVAPFLSLGFIEGSKWLLPPPS
;
A
#
# COMPACT_ATOMS: atom_id res chain seq x y z
N MET A 1 -59.64 17.83 49.39
CA MET A 1 -59.20 18.65 48.26
C MET A 1 -57.77 18.26 47.95
N GLY A 2 -57.58 17.53 46.85
CA GLY A 2 -56.40 16.70 46.60
C GLY A 2 -55.22 17.46 45.98
N CYS A 3 -54.02 17.05 46.40
CA CYS A 3 -52.73 17.38 45.84
C CYS A 3 -52.58 16.87 44.40
N ILE A 4 -52.19 17.74 43.46
CA ILE A 4 -51.43 17.34 42.27
C ILE A 4 -50.37 18.43 42.03
N ALA A 5 -49.19 18.24 42.64
CA ALA A 5 -47.97 18.90 42.19
C ALA A 5 -47.40 18.03 41.07
N ALA A 6 -47.56 18.47 39.83
CA ALA A 6 -46.97 17.81 38.67
C ALA A 6 -45.45 18.04 38.69
N ILE A 7 -44.71 17.06 39.19
CA ILE A 7 -43.25 16.98 39.05
C ILE A 7 -42.99 16.59 37.59
N GLN A 8 -42.71 17.58 36.76
CA GLN A 8 -42.23 17.39 35.41
C GLN A 8 -40.77 16.93 35.49
N CYS A 9 -40.54 15.62 35.59
CA CYS A 9 -39.23 15.01 35.37
C CYS A 9 -38.83 15.25 33.91
N ALA A 10 -38.08 16.32 33.65
CA ALA A 10 -37.37 16.50 32.41
C ALA A 10 -36.23 15.48 32.34
N ILE A 11 -36.52 14.30 31.79
CA ILE A 11 -35.49 13.36 31.35
C ILE A 11 -34.88 13.97 30.09
N THR A 12 -33.84 14.77 30.27
CA THR A 12 -32.96 15.18 29.17
C THR A 12 -32.21 13.94 28.71
N VAL A 13 -32.79 13.19 27.77
CA VAL A 13 -32.05 12.20 27.00
C VAL A 13 -31.06 12.99 26.14
N ILE A 14 -29.84 13.17 26.66
CA ILE A 14 -28.70 13.51 25.81
C ILE A 14 -28.49 12.27 24.94
N LEU A 15 -29.17 12.24 23.79
CA LEU A 15 -28.74 11.48 22.63
C LEU A 15 -27.40 12.09 22.22
N LEU A 16 -26.34 11.65 22.89
CA LEU A 16 -25.03 11.58 22.27
C LEU A 16 -25.21 10.58 21.14
N VAL A 17 -25.76 11.06 20.03
CA VAL A 17 -25.48 10.48 18.73
C VAL A 17 -24.00 10.74 18.57
N SER A 18 -23.19 9.84 19.14
CA SER A 18 -21.88 9.57 18.62
C SER A 18 -22.16 9.27 17.17
N THR A 19 -22.01 10.27 16.29
CA THR A 19 -21.89 10.02 14.87
C THR A 19 -20.62 9.21 14.79
N THR A 20 -20.74 7.89 14.96
CA THR A 20 -19.71 6.94 14.63
C THR A 20 -19.58 7.11 13.14
N VAL A 21 -18.67 8.00 12.75
CA VAL A 21 -18.34 8.22 11.35
C VAL A 21 -17.59 6.98 10.95
N SER A 22 -18.36 5.97 10.58
CA SER A 22 -17.89 4.66 10.18
C SER A 22 -17.12 4.87 8.89
N SER A 23 -15.81 4.65 8.94
CA SER A 23 -15.12 4.19 7.76
C SER A 23 -15.95 3.05 7.18
N ASN A 24 -16.48 3.24 5.98
CA ASN A 24 -17.53 2.40 5.45
C ASN A 24 -16.96 1.48 4.37
N ASP A 25 -16.87 0.20 4.70
CA ASP A 25 -16.50 -0.86 3.75
C ASP A 25 -17.54 -1.07 2.65
N LYS A 26 -18.71 -0.44 2.73
CA LYS A 26 -19.77 -0.49 1.71
C LYS A 26 -19.78 0.71 0.78
N SER A 27 -19.05 1.78 1.13
CA SER A 27 -19.01 2.98 0.31
C SER A 27 -18.25 2.68 -0.98
N ARG A 28 -18.91 2.91 -2.11
CA ARG A 28 -18.35 2.59 -3.42
C ARG A 28 -17.25 3.59 -3.79
N ILE A 29 -16.10 3.11 -4.21
CA ILE A 29 -15.03 3.93 -4.81
C ILE A 29 -15.59 4.65 -6.04
N PRO A 30 -15.43 5.98 -6.15
CA PRO A 30 -15.98 6.75 -7.26
C PRO A 30 -15.27 6.40 -8.57
N ALA A 31 -16.03 6.38 -9.67
CA ALA A 31 -15.46 6.21 -11.01
C ALA A 31 -14.70 7.46 -11.48
N ASP A 32 -15.14 8.65 -11.05
CA ASP A 32 -14.47 9.91 -11.34
C ASP A 32 -13.21 10.08 -10.46
N PRO A 33 -12.01 10.16 -11.06
CA PRO A 33 -10.77 10.36 -10.32
C PRO A 33 -10.74 11.66 -9.51
N SER A 34 -11.43 12.72 -9.96
CA SER A 34 -11.43 14.01 -9.26
C SER A 34 -12.11 13.93 -7.88
N SER A 35 -13.06 13.01 -7.74
CA SER A 35 -13.80 12.74 -6.50
C SER A 35 -13.06 11.81 -5.53
N LEU A 36 -12.00 11.13 -5.97
CA LEU A 36 -11.34 10.07 -5.20
C LEU A 36 -10.74 10.57 -3.87
N ASN A 37 -10.13 11.75 -3.86
CA ASN A 37 -9.52 12.29 -2.64
C ASN A 37 -10.55 12.70 -1.59
N THR A 38 -11.64 13.31 -2.03
CA THR A 38 -12.79 13.62 -1.14
C THR A 38 -13.38 12.34 -0.59
N TRP A 39 -13.69 11.37 -1.47
CA TRP A 39 -14.18 10.06 -1.04
C TRP A 39 -13.24 9.37 -0.05
N PHE A 40 -11.93 9.38 -0.30
CA PHE A 40 -10.96 8.75 0.59
C PHE A 40 -10.95 9.41 1.97
N ARG A 41 -10.93 10.75 2.04
CA ARG A 41 -11.03 11.48 3.31
C ARG A 41 -12.36 11.22 4.04
N ASP A 42 -13.42 10.93 3.30
CA ASP A 42 -14.74 10.64 3.86
C ASP A 42 -14.89 9.21 4.37
N ASN A 43 -14.12 8.28 3.84
CA ASN A 43 -14.19 6.87 4.22
C ASN A 43 -12.98 6.39 5.03
N VAL A 44 -11.90 7.16 5.11
CA VAL A 44 -10.72 6.87 5.95
C VAL A 44 -10.55 8.02 6.93
N LYS A 45 -11.26 7.92 8.05
CA LYS A 45 -11.25 8.95 9.11
C LYS A 45 -10.08 8.73 10.09
N PRO A 46 -9.59 9.80 10.75
CA PRO A 46 -8.52 9.70 11.74
C PRO A 46 -8.95 8.87 12.96
N LEU A 47 -7.95 8.40 13.72
CA LEU A 47 -8.14 7.58 14.92
C LEU A 47 -9.18 8.18 15.90
N ALA A 48 -9.12 9.49 16.12
CA ALA A 48 -10.01 10.19 17.05
C ALA A 48 -11.50 10.00 16.71
N SER A 49 -11.85 9.82 15.43
CA SER A 49 -13.22 9.62 14.97
C SER A 49 -13.64 8.14 14.92
N ARG A 50 -12.72 7.21 15.19
CA ARG A 50 -12.90 5.77 14.93
C ARG A 50 -12.51 4.86 16.11
N LYS A 51 -12.17 5.44 17.26
CA LYS A 51 -11.83 4.67 18.46
C LYS A 51 -12.96 3.69 18.82
N GLY A 52 -12.61 2.43 19.10
CA GLY A 52 -13.53 1.31 19.32
C GLY A 52 -14.02 0.61 18.05
N THR A 53 -13.61 1.05 16.85
CA THR A 53 -14.02 0.42 15.57
C THR A 53 -12.86 -0.19 14.79
N LEU A 54 -11.62 0.11 15.19
CA LEU A 54 -10.43 -0.47 14.59
C LEU A 54 -10.03 -1.76 15.32
N ASP A 55 -9.10 -2.49 14.71
CA ASP A 55 -8.41 -3.61 15.35
C ASP A 55 -7.82 -3.14 16.70
N PRO A 56 -8.13 -3.79 17.83
CA PRO A 56 -7.66 -3.38 19.15
C PRO A 56 -6.13 -3.25 19.26
N ALA A 57 -5.38 -4.08 18.54
CA ALA A 57 -3.91 -4.02 18.55
C ALA A 57 -3.41 -2.74 17.86
N LEU A 58 -4.08 -2.31 16.78
CA LEU A 58 -3.79 -1.03 16.13
C LEU A 58 -4.13 0.13 17.06
N GLU A 59 -5.30 0.12 17.72
CA GLU A 59 -5.67 1.21 18.63
C GLU A 59 -4.69 1.35 19.80
N ALA A 60 -4.26 0.21 20.37
CA ALA A 60 -3.27 0.18 21.43
C ALA A 60 -1.91 0.76 20.96
N ALA A 61 -1.47 0.39 19.75
CA ALA A 61 -0.24 0.91 19.18
C ALA A 61 -0.31 2.40 18.86
N GLU A 62 -1.43 2.88 18.33
CA GLU A 62 -1.60 4.30 18.04
C GLU A 62 -1.78 5.18 19.28
N ALA A 63 -2.18 4.60 20.41
CA ALA A 63 -2.20 5.30 21.70
C ALA A 63 -0.78 5.57 22.25
N LYS A 64 0.22 4.82 21.77
CA LYS A 64 1.64 4.96 22.16
C LYS A 64 2.49 5.22 20.92
N ARG A 65 2.72 6.48 20.61
CA ARG A 65 3.50 6.89 19.43
C ARG A 65 4.84 7.43 19.86
N ARG A 66 5.89 6.99 19.17
CA ARG A 66 7.22 7.62 19.26
C ARG A 66 7.79 7.86 17.87
N THR A 67 8.59 8.91 17.73
CA THR A 67 9.27 9.25 16.48
C THR A 67 10.76 9.10 16.69
N ILE A 68 11.45 8.44 15.74
CA ILE A 68 12.90 8.39 15.65
C ILE A 68 13.36 9.08 14.38
N LYS A 69 14.34 9.98 14.48
CA LYS A 69 14.83 10.76 13.33
C LYS A 69 16.03 10.09 12.68
N VAL A 70 15.95 9.87 11.37
CA VAL A 70 17.06 9.39 10.55
C VAL A 70 17.53 10.50 9.62
N ARG A 71 18.81 10.89 9.72
CA ARG A 71 19.40 11.98 8.93
C ARG A 71 20.84 11.63 8.55
N ARG A 72 21.14 11.62 7.25
CA ARG A 72 22.48 11.27 6.75
C ARG A 72 23.59 12.23 7.22
N ASP A 73 23.25 13.49 7.45
CA ASP A 73 24.17 14.52 7.95
C ASP A 73 24.51 14.36 9.45
N GLY A 74 23.83 13.46 10.17
CA GLY A 74 24.02 13.24 11.60
C GLY A 74 23.20 14.15 12.51
N SER A 75 22.29 14.97 11.98
CA SER A 75 21.38 15.82 12.77
C SER A 75 20.21 15.06 13.41
N GLY A 76 20.04 13.77 13.09
CA GLY A 76 19.04 12.87 13.67
C GLY A 76 19.65 11.91 14.69
N GLU A 77 18.80 11.08 15.29
CA GLU A 77 19.22 10.02 16.21
C GLU A 77 20.03 8.93 15.51
N PHE A 78 19.72 8.67 14.24
CA PHE A 78 20.43 7.70 13.40
C PHE A 78 20.89 8.31 12.08
N LYS A 79 22.02 7.83 11.57
CA LYS A 79 22.50 8.17 10.22
C LYS A 79 21.96 7.25 9.13
N THR A 80 21.64 6.01 9.51
CA THR A 80 21.20 4.94 8.60
C THR A 80 19.81 4.45 8.97
N LEU A 81 19.09 3.90 8.00
CA LEU A 81 17.79 3.27 8.25
C LEU A 81 17.97 1.92 8.95
N LYS A 82 19.03 1.18 8.64
CA LYS A 82 19.35 -0.09 9.27
C LYS A 82 19.51 0.03 10.79
N ASP A 83 20.24 1.04 11.28
CA ASP A 83 20.43 1.24 12.72
C ASP A 83 19.12 1.66 13.40
N ALA A 84 18.33 2.50 12.73
CA ALA A 84 17.02 2.92 13.21
C ALA A 84 16.07 1.73 13.36
N ILE A 85 15.96 0.86 12.35
CA ILE A 85 15.16 -0.38 12.40
C ILE A 85 15.66 -1.30 13.50
N LYS A 86 16.98 -1.48 13.64
CA LYS A 86 17.58 -2.34 14.67
C LYS A 86 17.24 -1.87 16.10
N SER A 87 16.97 -0.58 16.29
CA SER A 87 16.54 -0.03 17.59
C SER A 87 15.10 -0.39 17.98
N ILE A 88 14.30 -0.90 17.04
CA ILE A 88 12.90 -1.29 17.26
C ILE A 88 12.88 -2.74 17.77
N PRO A 89 12.38 -3.00 18.99
CA PRO A 89 12.42 -4.34 19.55
C PRO A 89 11.44 -5.29 18.85
N THR A 90 11.77 -6.58 18.85
CA THR A 90 10.80 -7.65 18.55
C THR A 90 9.68 -7.63 19.59
N GLY A 91 8.43 -7.83 19.14
CA GLY A 91 7.25 -7.71 19.99
C GLY A 91 6.80 -6.27 20.18
N ASN A 92 7.16 -5.37 19.26
CA ASN A 92 6.77 -3.96 19.33
C ASN A 92 5.24 -3.81 19.33
N THR A 93 4.73 -3.05 20.29
CA THR A 93 3.29 -2.76 20.47
C THR A 93 2.98 -1.27 20.38
N GLU A 94 3.94 -0.46 19.94
CA GLU A 94 3.84 1.00 19.85
C GLU A 94 4.00 1.45 18.40
N ARG A 95 3.32 2.50 17.96
CA ARG A 95 3.57 3.09 16.64
C ARG A 95 4.93 3.78 16.65
N VAL A 96 5.90 3.23 15.91
CA VAL A 96 7.23 3.83 15.75
C VAL A 96 7.31 4.51 14.39
N ILE A 97 7.37 5.83 14.40
CA ILE A 97 7.53 6.66 13.20
C ILE A 97 9.02 6.89 12.97
N VAL A 98 9.56 6.24 11.94
CA VAL A 98 10.88 6.52 11.39
C VAL A 98 10.74 7.72 10.47
N ASP A 99 11.15 8.89 10.98
CA ASP A 99 11.11 10.16 10.26
C ASP A 99 12.41 10.35 9.49
N ILE A 100 12.35 10.28 8.17
CA ILE A 100 13.51 10.13 7.29
C ILE A 100 13.76 11.45 6.57
N GLY A 101 14.93 12.04 6.80
CA GLY A 101 15.36 13.25 6.10
C GLY A 101 15.72 12.96 4.65
N PRO A 102 15.87 14.00 3.82
CA PRO A 102 16.12 13.82 2.40
C PRO A 102 17.48 13.18 2.10
N GLY A 103 17.58 12.64 0.89
CA GLY A 103 18.80 12.02 0.37
C GLY A 103 18.63 10.55 0.04
N GLU A 104 19.69 9.96 -0.51
CA GLU A 104 19.72 8.55 -0.88
C GLU A 104 20.36 7.69 0.22
N TYR A 105 19.66 6.66 0.67
CA TYR A 105 20.08 5.66 1.64
C TYR A 105 20.34 4.36 0.89
N ILE A 106 21.61 4.05 0.64
CA ILE A 106 22.03 2.86 -0.11
C ILE A 106 22.10 1.68 0.86
N GLU A 107 20.98 1.04 1.12
CA GLU A 107 20.83 0.01 2.15
C GLU A 107 19.84 -1.07 1.68
N LYS A 108 20.17 -2.34 1.95
CA LYS A 108 19.19 -3.43 1.91
C LYS A 108 18.59 -3.60 3.30
N LEU A 109 17.27 -3.51 3.41
CA LEU A 109 16.56 -3.50 4.69
C LEU A 109 15.53 -4.64 4.78
N LYS A 110 15.32 -5.10 6.02
CA LYS A 110 14.25 -6.02 6.38
C LYS A 110 13.56 -5.50 7.65
N ILE A 111 12.24 -5.36 7.61
CA ILE A 111 11.40 -5.14 8.80
C ILE A 111 10.87 -6.51 9.20
N GLU A 112 11.42 -7.06 10.28
CA GLU A 112 11.14 -8.43 10.71
C GLU A 112 9.70 -8.59 11.18
N ARG A 113 9.12 -9.79 11.06
CA ARG A 113 7.74 -10.09 11.46
C ARG A 113 7.36 -9.60 12.86
N GLY A 114 8.30 -9.60 13.80
CA GLY A 114 8.08 -9.15 15.18
C GLY A 114 8.12 -7.63 15.38
N GLN A 115 8.37 -6.83 14.34
CA GLN A 115 8.49 -5.37 14.40
C GLN A 115 7.25 -4.68 13.82
N SER A 116 6.05 -5.10 14.20
CA SER A 116 4.78 -4.50 13.75
C SER A 116 4.68 -3.01 14.09
N PHE A 117 3.76 -2.30 13.44
CA PHE A 117 3.45 -0.88 13.69
C PHE A 117 4.59 0.11 13.38
N VAL A 118 5.47 -0.22 12.43
CA VAL A 118 6.51 0.70 11.94
C VAL A 118 5.95 1.59 10.84
N THR A 119 6.32 2.87 10.88
CA THR A 119 5.98 3.84 9.83
C THR A 119 7.24 4.49 9.27
N PHE A 120 7.43 4.46 7.96
CA PHE A 120 8.43 5.29 7.27
C PHE A 120 7.78 6.57 6.78
N ARG A 121 8.29 7.72 7.21
CA ARG A 121 7.75 9.03 6.82
C ARG A 121 8.85 9.92 6.26
N GLY A 122 8.70 10.34 5.02
CA GLY A 122 9.49 11.39 4.38
C GLY A 122 8.68 12.66 4.15
N SER A 123 9.30 13.66 3.51
CA SER A 123 8.63 14.88 3.10
C SER A 123 8.17 14.80 1.63
N PRO A 124 6.93 15.15 1.28
CA PRO A 124 6.43 15.04 -0.10
C PRO A 124 7.22 15.90 -1.10
N GLY A 125 7.74 17.06 -0.67
CA GLY A 125 8.54 17.94 -1.52
C GLY A 125 10.01 17.52 -1.65
N ASN A 126 10.48 16.58 -0.82
CA ASN A 126 11.86 16.12 -0.81
C ASN A 126 11.94 14.68 -0.27
N MET A 127 11.38 13.74 -1.04
CA MET A 127 11.28 12.35 -0.62
C MET A 127 12.67 11.71 -0.54
N PRO A 128 13.02 11.04 0.58
CA PRO A 128 14.22 10.22 0.61
C PRO A 128 14.08 9.01 -0.31
N THR A 129 15.23 8.54 -0.80
CA THR A 129 15.33 7.35 -1.63
C THR A 129 16.03 6.25 -0.85
N LEU A 130 15.38 5.12 -0.65
CA LEU A 130 16.01 3.88 -0.22
C LEU A 130 16.38 3.07 -1.48
N SER A 131 17.66 2.74 -1.65
CA SER A 131 18.13 2.02 -2.84
C SER A 131 19.08 0.88 -2.53
N PHE A 132 19.01 -0.19 -3.32
CA PHE A 132 19.97 -1.28 -3.32
C PHE A 132 19.99 -2.00 -4.67
N ALA A 133 21.15 -2.55 -5.06
CA ALA A 133 21.31 -3.30 -6.31
C ALA A 133 21.33 -4.82 -6.04
N GLY A 134 20.17 -5.38 -5.67
CA GLY A 134 19.99 -6.81 -5.46
C GLY A 134 19.38 -7.48 -6.69
N THR A 135 19.95 -8.58 -7.15
CA THR A 135 19.39 -9.40 -8.25
C THR A 135 19.07 -10.82 -7.80
N ALA A 136 18.14 -11.46 -8.49
CA ALA A 136 17.75 -12.85 -8.24
C ALA A 136 18.89 -13.85 -8.45
N ARG A 137 19.88 -13.52 -9.29
CA ARG A 137 21.09 -14.33 -9.46
C ARG A 137 21.85 -14.52 -8.13
N LYS A 138 21.85 -13.49 -7.26
CA LYS A 138 22.54 -13.54 -5.97
C LYS A 138 21.62 -13.94 -4.83
N TYR A 139 20.37 -13.47 -4.84
CA TYR A 139 19.48 -13.55 -3.69
C TYR A 139 18.25 -14.46 -3.92
N GLY A 140 17.98 -14.87 -5.16
CA GLY A 140 16.63 -15.27 -5.57
C GLY A 140 15.70 -14.08 -5.70
N THR A 141 14.58 -14.23 -6.40
CA THR A 141 13.67 -13.12 -6.74
C THR A 141 13.22 -12.36 -5.51
N VAL A 142 12.56 -13.02 -4.55
CA VAL A 142 11.97 -12.37 -3.38
C VAL A 142 13.02 -11.67 -2.53
N TYR A 143 14.14 -12.34 -2.22
CA TYR A 143 15.18 -11.77 -1.37
C TYR A 143 16.08 -10.76 -2.08
N SER A 144 15.92 -10.54 -3.40
CA SER A 144 16.57 -9.44 -4.12
C SER A 144 16.05 -8.06 -3.69
N ALA A 145 14.93 -8.02 -2.95
CA ALA A 145 14.27 -6.81 -2.48
C ALA A 145 15.21 -5.81 -1.80
N THR A 146 15.12 -4.55 -2.21
CA THR A 146 15.75 -3.41 -1.52
C THR A 146 15.15 -3.25 -0.12
N LEU A 147 13.82 -3.28 -0.02
CA LEU A 147 13.09 -3.33 1.24
C LEU A 147 12.22 -4.58 1.30
N GLU A 148 12.40 -5.37 2.35
CA GLU A 148 11.53 -6.49 2.71
C GLU A 148 10.75 -6.16 3.97
N VAL A 149 9.42 -6.29 3.93
CA VAL A 149 8.55 -5.97 5.06
C VAL A 149 7.71 -7.20 5.41
N GLU A 150 8.07 -7.86 6.50
CA GLU A 150 7.31 -8.99 7.05
C GLU A 150 6.35 -8.60 8.17
N ALA A 151 6.51 -7.38 8.70
CA ALA A 151 5.77 -6.85 9.84
C ALA A 151 4.39 -6.33 9.44
N ASP A 152 3.39 -6.64 10.27
CA ASP A 152 2.02 -6.17 10.06
C ASP A 152 1.90 -4.68 10.42
N TYR A 153 0.88 -4.02 9.86
CA TYR A 153 0.59 -2.59 10.08
C TYR A 153 1.71 -1.63 9.68
N PHE A 154 2.56 -2.05 8.75
CA PHE A 154 3.58 -1.18 8.18
C PHE A 154 2.94 -0.04 7.38
N VAL A 155 3.47 1.17 7.53
CA VAL A 155 3.04 2.32 6.74
C VAL A 155 4.25 2.99 6.11
N ALA A 156 4.17 3.38 4.85
CA ALA A 156 5.15 4.29 4.26
C ALA A 156 4.45 5.50 3.64
N ALA A 157 5.03 6.67 3.82
CA ALA A 157 4.52 7.90 3.23
C ALA A 157 5.66 8.78 2.71
N ASN A 158 5.54 9.23 1.46
CA ASN A 158 6.49 10.15 0.81
C ASN A 158 7.93 9.60 0.76
N ILE A 159 8.09 8.34 0.35
CA ILE A 159 9.39 7.64 0.23
C ILE A 159 9.52 7.07 -1.18
N ILE A 160 10.74 7.09 -1.71
CA ILE A 160 11.12 6.35 -2.92
C ILE A 160 11.83 5.06 -2.50
N ILE A 161 11.36 3.91 -2.99
CA ILE A 161 12.00 2.61 -2.81
C ILE A 161 12.42 2.12 -4.20
N LYS A 162 13.72 1.92 -4.40
CA LYS A 162 14.32 1.66 -5.71
C LYS A 162 15.23 0.44 -5.67
N ASN A 163 15.04 -0.50 -6.58
CA ASN A 163 16.14 -1.40 -6.93
C ASN A 163 17.02 -0.74 -7.99
N SER A 164 18.30 -0.54 -7.69
CA SER A 164 19.24 0.16 -8.58
C SER A 164 20.03 -0.77 -9.50
N SER A 165 19.68 -2.06 -9.56
CA SER A 165 20.24 -2.98 -10.56
C SER A 165 19.96 -2.48 -11.98
N PRO A 166 20.87 -2.71 -12.93
CA PRO A 166 20.66 -2.30 -14.32
C PRO A 166 19.47 -3.03 -14.94
N MET A 167 18.89 -2.43 -15.98
CA MET A 167 17.82 -3.06 -16.75
C MET A 167 18.28 -4.43 -17.25
N PRO A 168 17.44 -5.48 -17.10
CA PRO A 168 17.76 -6.81 -17.61
C PRO A 168 18.11 -6.78 -19.09
N THR A 169 19.18 -7.47 -19.46
CA THR A 169 19.60 -7.61 -20.86
C THR A 169 18.84 -8.75 -21.57
N GLY A 170 18.26 -9.66 -20.78
CA GLY A 170 17.66 -10.91 -21.25
C GLY A 170 18.70 -11.99 -21.58
N HIS A 171 19.99 -11.69 -21.39
CA HIS A 171 21.09 -12.58 -21.72
C HIS A 171 21.61 -13.35 -20.50
N LEU A 172 21.30 -12.88 -19.28
CA LEU A 172 21.75 -13.48 -18.04
C LEU A 172 20.58 -14.13 -17.30
N VAL A 173 20.84 -15.25 -16.63
CA VAL A 173 19.87 -15.88 -15.73
C VAL A 173 19.85 -15.12 -14.41
N GLY A 174 18.65 -14.81 -13.89
CA GLY A 174 18.48 -14.20 -12.57
C GLY A 174 18.58 -12.66 -12.54
N GLU A 175 18.24 -11.97 -13.64
CA GLU A 175 18.29 -10.50 -13.72
C GLU A 175 17.13 -9.78 -13.00
N GLN A 176 16.17 -10.51 -12.42
CA GLN A 176 15.05 -9.93 -11.67
C GLN A 176 15.54 -9.16 -10.44
N ALA A 177 14.89 -8.05 -10.13
CA ALA A 177 15.41 -7.09 -9.16
C ALA A 177 14.28 -6.35 -8.43
N VAL A 178 13.90 -6.87 -7.27
CA VAL A 178 12.76 -6.36 -6.49
C VAL A 178 13.10 -5.08 -5.75
N ALA A 179 12.25 -4.06 -5.83
CA ALA A 179 12.36 -2.84 -5.02
C ALA A 179 11.70 -3.05 -3.64
N LEU A 180 10.45 -3.50 -3.62
CA LEU A 180 9.71 -3.82 -2.39
C LEU A 180 9.19 -5.26 -2.43
N ASN A 181 9.45 -6.02 -1.37
CA ASN A 181 8.72 -7.24 -1.03
C ASN A 181 7.87 -6.99 0.22
N ILE A 182 6.54 -6.99 0.08
CA ILE A 182 5.59 -6.79 1.18
C ILE A 182 4.83 -8.07 1.49
N VAL A 183 5.00 -8.55 2.73
CA VAL A 183 4.49 -9.82 3.25
C VAL A 183 3.59 -9.60 4.48
N GLY A 184 3.84 -8.52 5.23
CA GLY A 184 3.08 -8.15 6.43
C GLY A 184 1.70 -7.63 6.10
N ASP A 185 0.69 -8.06 6.85
CA ASP A 185 -0.71 -7.74 6.61
C ASP A 185 -1.05 -6.31 7.06
N LYS A 186 -2.11 -5.73 6.47
CA LYS A 186 -2.63 -4.40 6.80
C LYS A 186 -1.59 -3.28 6.60
N ALA A 187 -0.88 -3.30 5.46
CA ALA A 187 0.12 -2.30 5.12
C ALA A 187 -0.43 -1.19 4.20
N ALA A 188 -0.01 0.06 4.42
CA ALA A 188 -0.45 1.20 3.62
C ALA A 188 0.71 2.04 3.09
N PHE A 189 0.63 2.42 1.82
CA PHE A 189 1.63 3.22 1.11
C PHE A 189 0.95 4.47 0.56
N TYR A 190 1.48 5.64 0.91
CA TYR A 190 0.92 6.95 0.57
C TYR A 190 1.94 7.81 -0.16
N ASN A 191 1.65 8.21 -1.41
CA ASN A 191 2.58 9.03 -2.19
C ASN A 191 4.00 8.44 -2.23
N CYS A 192 4.08 7.12 -2.38
CA CYS A 192 5.34 6.39 -2.48
C CYS A 192 5.69 6.14 -3.95
N ARG A 193 6.99 6.00 -4.23
CA ARG A 193 7.49 5.63 -5.56
C ARG A 193 8.23 4.31 -5.49
N PHE A 194 7.90 3.37 -6.36
CA PHE A 194 8.53 2.06 -6.49
C PHE A 194 9.20 1.97 -7.84
N LEU A 195 10.53 1.93 -7.85
CA LEU A 195 11.33 2.07 -9.07
C LEU A 195 12.17 0.81 -9.30
N GLY A 196 12.10 0.26 -10.50
CA GLY A 196 12.80 -0.96 -10.88
C GLY A 196 12.55 -1.31 -12.34
N PHE A 197 12.87 -2.54 -12.71
CA PHE A 197 12.65 -3.09 -14.04
C PHE A 197 11.79 -4.35 -13.94
N GLN A 198 12.41 -5.54 -14.04
CA GLN A 198 11.70 -6.79 -13.85
C GLN A 198 11.47 -7.05 -12.35
N ASP A 199 10.24 -7.41 -11.99
CA ASP A 199 9.80 -7.76 -10.63
C ASP A 199 9.87 -6.59 -9.61
N THR A 200 9.61 -5.34 -10.01
CA THR A 200 9.74 -4.15 -9.12
C THR A 200 9.02 -4.29 -7.77
N LEU A 201 7.75 -4.69 -7.75
CA LEU A 201 6.93 -4.80 -6.55
C LEU A 201 6.43 -6.25 -6.37
N CYS A 202 6.97 -6.92 -5.36
CA CYS A 202 6.43 -8.18 -4.86
C CYS A 202 5.36 -7.88 -3.80
N ASP A 203 4.12 -7.75 -4.25
CA ASP A 203 2.91 -7.69 -3.43
C ASP A 203 2.54 -9.11 -2.95
N HIS A 204 3.39 -9.65 -2.07
CA HIS A 204 3.52 -11.09 -1.86
C HIS A 204 2.26 -11.70 -1.24
N ARG A 205 1.80 -11.17 -0.11
CA ARG A 205 0.60 -11.62 0.62
C ARG A 205 0.17 -10.57 1.63
N GLY A 206 -1.09 -10.62 2.04
CA GLY A 206 -1.66 -9.68 3.02
C GLY A 206 -2.63 -8.70 2.38
N ARG A 207 -3.21 -7.83 3.19
CA ARG A 207 -4.12 -6.76 2.76
C ARG A 207 -3.37 -5.45 2.65
N HIS A 208 -3.30 -4.85 1.47
CA HIS A 208 -2.54 -3.63 1.26
C HIS A 208 -3.33 -2.52 0.58
N LEU A 209 -2.91 -1.29 0.86
CA LEU A 209 -3.34 -0.10 0.13
C LEU A 209 -2.13 0.61 -0.48
N PHE A 210 -2.21 0.92 -1.78
CA PHE A 210 -1.30 1.83 -2.48
C PHE A 210 -2.10 3.04 -2.97
N LYS A 211 -1.96 4.17 -2.26
CA LYS A 211 -2.73 5.40 -2.51
C LYS A 211 -1.81 6.51 -3.01
N ASP A 212 -2.13 7.06 -4.17
CA ASP A 212 -1.37 8.12 -4.86
C ASP A 212 0.09 7.73 -5.13
N CYS A 213 0.35 6.43 -5.34
CA CYS A 213 1.69 5.93 -5.58
C CYS A 213 2.08 6.05 -7.06
N TYR A 214 3.37 5.87 -7.32
CA TYR A 214 3.92 5.67 -8.65
C TYR A 214 4.71 4.36 -8.67
N ILE A 215 4.40 3.47 -9.61
CA ILE A 215 5.10 2.19 -9.77
C ILE A 215 5.56 2.09 -11.21
N GLU A 216 6.86 1.85 -11.42
CA GLU A 216 7.42 1.61 -12.74
C GLU A 216 8.16 0.29 -12.84
N GLY A 217 8.16 -0.27 -14.04
CA GLY A 217 8.98 -1.43 -14.37
C GLY A 217 8.67 -1.99 -15.74
N THR A 218 9.24 -3.17 -15.99
CA THR A 218 9.13 -3.86 -17.28
C THR A 218 8.26 -5.12 -17.16
N VAL A 219 8.89 -6.29 -17.00
CA VAL A 219 8.23 -7.59 -16.93
C VAL A 219 7.78 -7.84 -15.49
N ASP A 220 6.53 -8.28 -15.31
CA ASP A 220 5.97 -8.71 -14.02
C ASP A 220 6.23 -7.71 -12.88
N TYR A 221 6.26 -6.41 -13.18
CA TYR A 221 6.73 -5.39 -12.24
C TYR A 221 5.81 -5.19 -11.03
N ILE A 222 4.62 -5.79 -11.04
CA ILE A 222 3.78 -6.04 -9.87
C ILE A 222 3.38 -7.51 -9.90
N PHE A 223 3.72 -8.25 -8.85
CA PHE A 223 3.43 -9.69 -8.77
C PHE A 223 3.23 -10.14 -7.32
N GLY A 224 2.62 -11.31 -7.13
CA GLY A 224 2.39 -11.91 -5.82
C GLY A 224 0.93 -12.31 -5.62
N ASN A 225 0.54 -12.51 -4.36
CA ASN A 225 -0.78 -12.99 -3.94
C ASN A 225 -1.40 -12.08 -2.86
N GLY A 226 -1.02 -10.79 -2.85
CA GLY A 226 -1.61 -9.77 -2.00
C GLY A 226 -3.06 -9.48 -2.38
N LYS A 227 -3.88 -9.14 -1.39
CA LYS A 227 -5.23 -8.62 -1.54
C LYS A 227 -5.16 -7.10 -1.44
N SER A 228 -5.00 -6.42 -2.57
CA SER A 228 -4.57 -5.02 -2.57
C SER A 228 -5.50 -4.10 -3.34
N LEU A 229 -5.61 -2.85 -2.86
CA LEU A 229 -6.21 -1.74 -3.61
C LEU A 229 -5.13 -0.77 -4.06
N TYR A 230 -5.18 -0.38 -5.34
CA TYR A 230 -4.33 0.64 -5.94
C TYR A 230 -5.23 1.83 -6.31
N LEU A 231 -5.19 2.92 -5.53
CA LEU A 231 -6.10 4.07 -5.65
C LEU A 231 -5.34 5.33 -6.04
N GLY A 232 -5.71 5.95 -7.16
CA GLY A 232 -5.02 7.15 -7.65
C GLY A 232 -3.54 6.89 -8.00
N THR A 233 -3.18 5.62 -8.17
CA THR A 233 -1.80 5.18 -8.37
C THR A 233 -1.50 5.13 -9.87
N LYS A 234 -0.36 5.69 -10.27
CA LYS A 234 0.15 5.61 -11.64
C LYS A 234 0.99 4.35 -11.82
N LEU A 235 0.59 3.51 -12.76
CA LEU A 235 1.32 2.32 -13.21
C LEU A 235 2.00 2.63 -14.53
N GLN A 236 3.34 2.63 -14.56
CA GLN A 236 4.13 3.05 -15.71
C GLN A 236 4.98 1.90 -16.24
N VAL A 237 4.66 1.42 -17.44
CA VAL A 237 5.59 0.58 -18.21
C VAL A 237 6.73 1.45 -18.71
N ILE A 238 7.96 1.02 -18.47
CA ILE A 238 9.15 1.57 -19.13
C ILE A 238 9.52 0.67 -20.30
N ALA A 239 9.75 1.27 -21.47
CA ALA A 239 10.22 0.53 -22.63
C ALA A 239 11.73 0.34 -22.53
N ASP A 240 12.23 -0.83 -22.93
CA ASP A 240 13.66 -0.99 -23.14
C ASP A 240 14.13 -0.17 -24.37
N ALA A 241 15.45 0.00 -24.52
CA ALA A 241 16.04 0.68 -25.67
C ALA A 241 15.78 -0.02 -27.03
N LYS A 242 15.21 -1.24 -27.01
CA LYS A 242 14.80 -2.01 -28.19
C LYS A 242 13.30 -1.83 -28.51
N GLY A 243 12.59 -0.94 -27.80
CA GLY A 243 11.18 -0.68 -28.02
C GLY A 243 10.24 -1.75 -27.49
N ILE A 244 10.72 -2.69 -26.66
CA ILE A 244 9.88 -3.63 -25.95
C ILE A 244 9.28 -2.86 -24.76
N SER A 245 8.22 -2.11 -25.04
CA SER A 245 7.21 -1.86 -24.02
C SER A 245 6.70 -3.22 -23.59
N SER A 246 6.97 -3.61 -22.36
CA SER A 246 6.28 -4.73 -21.71
C SER A 246 4.83 -4.30 -21.50
N GLN A 247 4.05 -4.45 -22.56
CA GLN A 247 2.62 -4.69 -22.58
C GLN A 247 1.88 -4.33 -21.29
N LEU A 248 1.56 -3.05 -21.13
CA LEU A 248 0.22 -2.75 -20.67
C LEU A 248 -0.59 -2.52 -21.95
N THR A 249 -1.47 -3.48 -22.27
CA THR A 249 -2.71 -3.38 -23.11
C THR A 249 -2.98 -4.50 -24.12
N GLN A 250 -2.16 -5.55 -24.19
CA GLN A 250 -2.63 -6.86 -24.64
C GLN A 250 -2.24 -7.87 -23.56
N GLU A 251 -3.20 -8.67 -23.10
CA GLU A 251 -2.90 -10.02 -22.63
C GLU A 251 -2.14 -10.71 -23.77
N THR A 252 -0.82 -10.57 -23.84
CA THR A 252 -0.03 -11.64 -24.42
C THR A 252 0.18 -12.59 -23.27
N THR A 253 -0.86 -13.36 -23.00
CA THR A 253 -0.82 -14.57 -22.22
C THR A 253 0.30 -15.40 -22.83
N ARG A 254 1.52 -15.28 -22.32
CA ARG A 254 2.46 -16.37 -22.46
C ARG A 254 1.82 -17.48 -21.66
N GLU A 255 1.18 -18.40 -22.37
CA GLU A 255 0.63 -19.66 -21.88
C GLU A 255 1.76 -20.47 -21.21
N LYS A 256 2.23 -20.05 -20.04
CA LYS A 256 2.89 -20.94 -19.10
C LYS A 256 1.76 -21.67 -18.38
N ILE A 257 1.27 -22.74 -19.01
CA ILE A 257 0.46 -23.83 -18.44
C ILE A 257 -0.19 -23.45 -17.09
N VAL A 258 -1.11 -22.51 -17.13
CA VAL A 258 -2.16 -22.39 -16.12
C VAL A 258 -3.41 -22.73 -16.90
N ASP A 259 -4.14 -23.76 -16.47
CA ASP A 259 -5.46 -24.03 -17.04
C ASP A 259 -6.25 -22.71 -16.99
N SER A 260 -6.54 -22.14 -18.15
CA SER A 260 -7.18 -20.82 -18.29
C SER A 260 -8.57 -20.76 -17.62
N ARG A 261 -9.07 -21.90 -17.12
CA ARG A 261 -10.26 -22.04 -16.30
C ARG A 261 -10.09 -21.62 -14.84
N SER A 262 -8.87 -21.47 -14.32
CA SER A 262 -8.61 -21.17 -12.89
C SER A 262 -8.26 -19.72 -12.57
N VAL A 263 -8.05 -18.87 -13.59
CA VAL A 263 -7.67 -17.46 -13.42
C VAL A 263 -8.85 -16.55 -13.79
N PHE A 264 -9.03 -15.46 -13.03
CA PHE A 264 -10.06 -14.45 -13.29
C PHE A 264 -9.42 -13.09 -13.57
N PHE A 265 -9.61 -12.59 -14.79
CA PHE A 265 -9.28 -11.23 -15.17
C PHE A 265 -10.56 -10.45 -15.49
N GLY A 266 -10.69 -9.27 -14.90
CA GLY A 266 -11.89 -8.45 -15.02
C GLY A 266 -11.56 -7.00 -15.36
N GLU A 267 -12.20 -6.46 -16.38
CA GLU A 267 -12.13 -5.05 -16.78
C GLU A 267 -13.50 -4.40 -16.53
N TYR A 268 -13.52 -3.21 -15.91
CA TYR A 268 -14.75 -2.48 -15.62
C TYR A 268 -14.56 -0.99 -15.89
N LYS A 269 -15.32 -0.44 -16.85
CA LYS A 269 -15.33 0.98 -17.25
C LYS A 269 -13.94 1.59 -17.48
N CYS A 270 -13.01 0.80 -18.04
CA CYS A 270 -11.72 1.31 -18.51
C CYS A 270 -11.89 2.25 -19.71
N ASP A 271 -11.04 3.27 -19.81
CA ASP A 271 -11.04 4.26 -20.89
C ASP A 271 -9.64 4.46 -21.51
N GLY A 272 -9.56 5.32 -22.53
CA GLY A 272 -8.32 5.58 -23.28
C GLY A 272 -8.03 4.57 -24.40
N ALA A 273 -6.95 4.83 -25.15
CA ALA A 273 -6.62 4.08 -26.37
C ALA A 273 -6.40 2.58 -26.14
N GLY A 274 -5.95 2.19 -24.94
CA GLY A 274 -5.67 0.81 -24.56
C GLY A 274 -6.88 0.01 -24.05
N ALA A 275 -8.02 0.65 -23.81
CA ALA A 275 -9.20 0.02 -23.21
C ALA A 275 -10.11 -0.73 -24.21
N ASN A 276 -9.73 -0.77 -25.50
CA ASN A 276 -10.49 -1.53 -26.49
C ASN A 276 -10.39 -3.03 -26.19
N THR A 277 -11.53 -3.66 -25.90
CA THR A 277 -11.61 -5.07 -25.52
C THR A 277 -11.74 -6.04 -26.70
N ALA A 278 -11.84 -5.55 -27.95
CA ALA A 278 -12.13 -6.39 -29.12
C ALA A 278 -11.09 -7.48 -29.40
N ALA A 279 -9.83 -7.26 -28.99
CA ALA A 279 -8.71 -8.18 -29.17
C ALA A 279 -8.23 -8.83 -27.85
N ARG A 280 -9.04 -8.81 -26.79
CA ARG A 280 -8.69 -9.45 -25.51
C ARG A 280 -8.73 -10.97 -25.60
N ALA A 281 -8.00 -11.66 -24.72
CA ALA A 281 -8.08 -13.10 -24.64
C ALA A 281 -9.44 -13.51 -24.04
N LYS A 282 -9.86 -14.76 -24.30
CA LYS A 282 -11.15 -15.29 -23.81
C LYS A 282 -11.25 -15.34 -22.28
N SER A 283 -10.13 -15.29 -21.58
CA SER A 283 -10.02 -15.23 -20.11
C SER A 283 -10.41 -13.88 -19.52
N SER A 284 -10.24 -12.78 -20.27
CA SER A 284 -10.64 -11.44 -19.81
C SER A 284 -12.14 -11.25 -19.90
N LYS A 285 -12.73 -10.74 -18.82
CA LYS A 285 -14.16 -10.50 -18.69
C LYS A 285 -14.45 -9.01 -18.54
N LYS A 286 -15.38 -8.51 -19.33
CA LYS A 286 -16.02 -7.22 -19.04
C LYS A 286 -17.03 -7.40 -17.92
N LEU A 287 -16.82 -6.75 -16.78
CA LEU A 287 -17.66 -6.94 -15.60
C LEU A 287 -18.90 -6.04 -15.64
N THR A 288 -19.99 -6.52 -15.06
CA THR A 288 -21.19 -5.71 -14.75
C THR A 288 -21.01 -4.94 -13.44
N ASP A 289 -21.94 -4.02 -13.15
CA ASP A 289 -21.98 -3.32 -11.88
C ASP A 289 -22.05 -4.26 -10.67
N ASP A 290 -22.86 -5.31 -10.73
CA ASP A 290 -23.00 -6.29 -9.64
C ASP A 290 -21.74 -7.14 -9.47
N GLN A 291 -21.12 -7.55 -10.58
CA GLN A 291 -19.91 -8.37 -10.56
C GLN A 291 -18.70 -7.62 -10.00
N VAL A 292 -18.60 -6.32 -10.27
CA VAL A 292 -17.47 -5.50 -9.81
C VAL A 292 -17.67 -4.97 -8.37
N ALA A 293 -18.92 -4.93 -7.87
CA ALA A 293 -19.25 -4.32 -6.58
C ALA A 293 -18.37 -4.79 -5.40
N PRO A 294 -18.00 -6.08 -5.26
CA PRO A 294 -17.13 -6.54 -4.18
C PRO A 294 -15.70 -5.96 -4.21
N PHE A 295 -15.25 -5.46 -5.37
CA PHE A 295 -13.90 -4.94 -5.59
C PHE A 295 -13.83 -3.40 -5.50
N LEU A 296 -14.97 -2.70 -5.56
CA LEU A 296 -15.05 -1.24 -5.60
C LEU A 296 -15.34 -0.62 -4.23
N SER A 297 -14.74 -1.13 -3.16
CA SER A 297 -14.89 -0.54 -1.82
C SER A 297 -13.69 -0.89 -0.93
N LEU A 298 -13.53 -0.19 0.19
CA LEU A 298 -12.54 -0.55 1.21
C LEU A 298 -12.81 -1.96 1.80
N GLY A 299 -14.04 -2.48 1.68
CA GLY A 299 -14.40 -3.82 2.10
C GLY A 299 -13.61 -4.92 1.39
N PHE A 300 -13.09 -4.66 0.18
CA PHE A 300 -12.19 -5.61 -0.47
C PHE A 300 -10.96 -5.91 0.39
N ILE A 301 -10.44 -4.94 1.14
CA ILE A 301 -9.29 -5.10 2.03
C ILE A 301 -9.67 -4.98 3.52
N GLU A 302 -10.95 -5.00 3.84
CA GLU A 302 -11.48 -4.73 5.19
C GLU A 302 -10.92 -3.44 5.80
N GLY A 303 -10.75 -2.40 4.97
CA GLY A 303 -10.05 -1.16 5.32
C GLY A 303 -10.67 -0.45 6.52
N SER A 304 -11.97 -0.60 6.76
CA SER A 304 -12.63 -0.02 7.93
C SER A 304 -12.13 -0.57 9.27
N LYS A 305 -11.38 -1.66 9.29
CA LYS A 305 -10.83 -2.24 10.53
C LYS A 305 -9.41 -1.80 10.86
N TRP A 306 -8.64 -1.29 9.89
CA TRP A 306 -7.20 -1.09 10.11
C TRP A 306 -6.60 0.13 9.41
N LEU A 307 -7.25 0.64 8.38
CA LEU A 307 -6.69 1.70 7.57
C LEU A 307 -6.85 3.04 8.28
N LEU A 308 -5.75 3.78 8.46
CA LEU A 308 -5.74 5.16 8.97
C LEU A 308 -5.28 6.12 7.87
N PRO A 309 -5.61 7.44 7.95
CA PRO A 309 -5.12 8.43 7.00
C PRO A 309 -3.58 8.46 6.90
N PRO A 310 -3.02 9.06 5.84
CA PRO A 310 -1.58 9.27 5.74
C PRO A 310 -1.01 9.90 7.03
N PRO A 311 0.16 9.44 7.50
CA PRO A 311 0.79 10.00 8.69
C PRO A 311 1.12 11.47 8.44
N SER A 312 0.66 12.34 9.35
CA SER A 312 1.04 13.76 9.43
C SER A 312 2.50 13.91 9.82
#